data_AF-A0A3B8P1K3-F1
#
_entry.id   AF-A0A3B8P1K3-F1
#
_cell.length_a   1.000
_cell.length_b   1.000
_cell.length_c   1.000
_cell.angle_alpha   90.00
_cell.angle_beta   90.00
_cell.angle_gamma   90.00
#
_symmetry.space_group_name_H-M   'P 1'
#
loop_
_entity.id
_entity.type
_entity.pdbx_description
1 polymer ?
#
loop_
_entity_poly.entity_id
_entity_poly.type
_entity_poly.pdbx_seq_one_letter_code
_entity_poly.pdbx_strand_id
1 'polypeptide(L)'
;EPPTLAALRTLLHHPLLAGKVEDASHFADEEHLYSQLLVALIEAAQKNPGLSSMQLIARWHGTEQGRLLRALAEKEWLIVADSLEQQFFDTITSLSARQRERSLEQLLRKSRQSELTSEEKSQLLALLSRNVPAQTPTSSGA
;
A
#
# COMPACT_ATOMS: atom_id res chain seq x y z
N GLU A 1 -4.05 -9.07 -14.89
CA GLU A 1 -4.66 -8.79 -13.57
C GLU A 1 -4.05 -7.50 -13.03
N PRO A 2 -4.83 -6.55 -12.47
CA PRO A 2 -4.29 -5.37 -11.80
C PRO A 2 -3.24 -5.75 -10.74
N PRO A 3 -2.14 -4.98 -10.60
CA PRO A 3 -1.06 -5.31 -9.67
C PRO A 3 -1.56 -5.41 -8.22
N THR A 4 -2.52 -4.58 -7.80
CA THR A 4 -3.14 -4.63 -6.47
C THR A 4 -3.90 -5.94 -6.21
N LEU A 5 -4.58 -6.51 -7.22
CA LEU A 5 -5.27 -7.80 -7.09
C LEU A 5 -4.27 -8.96 -7.04
N ALA A 6 -3.17 -8.85 -7.81
CA ALA A 6 -2.07 -9.81 -7.71
C ALA A 6 -1.45 -9.77 -6.29
N ALA A 7 -1.21 -8.58 -5.72
CA ALA A 7 -0.70 -8.43 -4.37
C ALA A 7 -1.65 -8.98 -3.29
N LEU A 8 -2.96 -8.74 -3.42
CA LEU A 8 -3.99 -9.34 -2.55
C LEU A 8 -3.92 -10.87 -2.59
N ARG A 9 -3.84 -11.46 -3.79
CA ARG A 9 -3.68 -12.90 -3.94
C ARG A 9 -2.38 -13.39 -3.32
N THR A 10 -1.24 -12.75 -3.62
CA THR A 10 0.07 -13.12 -3.04
C THR A 10 0.02 -13.16 -1.52
N LEU A 11 -0.62 -12.18 -0.90
CA LEU A 11 -0.76 -12.12 0.55
C LEU A 11 -1.68 -13.20 1.12
N LEU A 12 -2.74 -13.57 0.40
CA LEU A 12 -3.61 -14.67 0.81
C LEU A 12 -2.83 -15.99 0.86
N HIS A 13 -1.96 -16.26 -0.11
CA HIS A 13 -1.16 -17.50 -0.13
C HIS A 13 0.08 -17.44 0.75
N HIS A 14 0.63 -16.25 0.98
CA HIS A 14 1.81 -16.03 1.83
C HIS A 14 1.55 -14.96 2.90
N PRO A 15 0.72 -15.24 3.94
CA PRO A 15 0.39 -14.27 4.97
C PRO A 15 1.60 -13.68 5.71
N LEU A 16 2.70 -14.43 5.79
CA LEU A 16 3.94 -14.01 6.44
C LEU A 16 4.59 -12.78 5.79
N LEU A 17 4.29 -12.53 4.50
CA LEU A 17 4.76 -11.32 3.81
C LEU A 17 4.22 -10.04 4.46
N ALA A 18 3.07 -10.11 5.13
CA ALA A 18 2.51 -8.98 5.86
C ALA A 18 3.48 -8.45 6.93
N GLY A 19 4.21 -9.35 7.60
CA GLY A 19 5.16 -8.96 8.66
C GLY A 19 6.38 -8.18 8.16
N LYS A 20 6.65 -8.22 6.85
CA LYS A 20 7.74 -7.47 6.20
C LYS A 20 7.29 -6.08 5.71
N VAL A 21 5.99 -5.77 5.77
CA VAL A 21 5.46 -4.45 5.38
C VAL A 21 5.54 -3.52 6.59
N GLU A 22 6.43 -2.54 6.57
CA GLU A 22 6.64 -1.63 7.71
C GLU A 22 5.43 -0.73 7.99
N ASP A 23 4.80 -0.17 6.95
CA ASP A 23 3.62 0.69 7.11
C ASP A 23 2.60 0.46 5.99
N ALA A 24 1.54 -0.26 6.34
CA ALA A 24 0.45 -0.54 5.41
C ALA A 24 -0.45 0.68 5.19
N SER A 25 -0.55 1.58 6.17
CA SER A 25 -1.51 2.69 6.15
C SER A 25 -1.19 3.73 5.07
N HIS A 26 0.07 3.83 4.67
CA HIS A 26 0.58 4.88 3.80
C HIS A 26 0.26 4.74 2.30
N PHE A 27 -0.26 3.60 1.84
CA PHE A 27 -0.57 3.38 0.42
C PHE A 27 -2.03 3.07 0.13
N ALA A 28 -2.89 3.02 1.15
CA ALA A 28 -4.31 3.07 0.89
C ALA A 28 -4.66 4.45 0.35
N ASP A 29 -5.15 4.46 -0.88
CA ASP A 29 -5.97 5.56 -1.36
C ASP A 29 -7.41 5.33 -0.87
N GLU A 30 -7.98 6.32 -0.18
CA GLU A 30 -9.37 6.31 0.29
C GLU A 30 -10.38 6.16 -0.86
N GLU A 31 -9.98 6.47 -2.09
CA GLU A 31 -10.84 6.30 -3.27
C GLU A 31 -10.71 4.91 -3.91
N HIS A 32 -9.69 4.12 -3.55
CA HIS A 32 -9.40 2.86 -4.23
C HIS A 32 -9.68 1.61 -3.39
N LEU A 33 -10.85 1.01 -3.62
CA LEU A 33 -11.37 -0.16 -2.88
C LEU A 33 -10.34 -1.30 -2.70
N TYR A 34 -9.62 -1.67 -3.76
CA TYR A 34 -8.65 -2.77 -3.69
C TYR A 34 -7.41 -2.42 -2.87
N SER A 35 -7.03 -1.13 -2.83
CA SER A 35 -5.89 -0.68 -2.04
C SER A 35 -6.26 -0.68 -0.55
N GLN A 36 -7.48 -0.22 -0.21
CA GLN A 36 -8.01 -0.32 1.15
C GLN A 36 -8.14 -1.76 1.62
N LEU A 37 -8.64 -2.65 0.75
CA LEU A 37 -8.74 -4.08 1.07
C LEU A 37 -7.36 -4.69 1.31
N LEU A 38 -6.35 -4.29 0.53
CA LEU A 38 -4.97 -4.76 0.69
C LEU A 38 -4.39 -4.32 2.03
N VAL A 39 -4.57 -3.06 2.41
CA VAL A 39 -4.16 -2.56 3.74
C VAL A 39 -4.85 -3.33 4.86
N ALA A 40 -6.17 -3.48 4.79
CA ALA A 40 -6.93 -4.20 5.80
C ALA A 40 -6.51 -5.68 5.91
N LEU A 41 -6.13 -6.31 4.79
CA LEU A 41 -5.61 -7.67 4.76
C LEU A 41 -4.20 -7.77 5.38
N ILE A 42 -3.32 -6.82 5.09
CA ILE A 42 -1.98 -6.74 5.70
C ILE A 42 -2.10 -6.54 7.20
N GLU A 43 -2.90 -5.59 7.66
CA GLU A 43 -3.12 -5.37 9.09
C GLU A 43 -3.70 -6.60 9.78
N ALA A 44 -4.65 -7.29 9.15
CA ALA A 44 -5.23 -8.51 9.70
C ALA A 44 -4.18 -9.63 9.85
N ALA A 45 -3.30 -9.79 8.86
CA ALA A 45 -2.23 -10.77 8.88
C ALA A 45 -1.11 -10.39 9.87
N GLN A 46 -0.77 -9.10 10.00
CA GLN A 46 0.18 -8.62 11.00
C GLN A 46 -0.34 -8.79 12.43
N LYS A 47 -1.64 -8.55 12.67
CA LYS A 47 -2.26 -8.72 13.99
C LYS A 47 -2.28 -10.17 14.47
N ASN A 48 -2.37 -11.13 13.56
CA ASN A 48 -2.25 -12.55 13.88
C ASN A 48 -1.48 -13.30 12.77
N PRO A 49 -0.14 -13.36 12.87
CA PRO A 49 0.71 -13.98 11.84
C PRO A 49 0.53 -15.50 11.74
N GLY A 50 -0.16 -16.13 12.69
CA GLY A 50 -0.51 -17.55 12.64
C GLY A 50 -1.79 -17.90 11.89
N LEU A 51 -2.52 -16.92 11.33
CA LEU A 51 -3.76 -17.20 10.61
C LEU A 51 -3.47 -17.85 9.26
N SER A 52 -4.25 -18.89 8.94
CA SER A 52 -4.29 -19.43 7.58
C SER A 52 -5.02 -18.48 6.62
N SER A 53 -4.77 -18.66 5.33
CA SER A 53 -5.47 -17.96 4.24
C SER A 53 -7.00 -17.98 4.41
N MET A 54 -7.55 -19.14 4.77
CA MET A 54 -8.99 -19.31 4.98
C MET A 54 -9.51 -18.54 6.21
N GLN A 55 -8.73 -18.49 7.28
CA GLN A 55 -9.09 -17.73 8.48
C GLN A 55 -9.01 -16.22 8.23
N LEU A 56 -8.08 -15.75 7.39
CA LEU A 56 -8.05 -14.36 6.93
C LEU A 56 -9.30 -14.04 6.11
N ILE A 57 -9.63 -14.87 5.11
CA ILE A 57 -10.82 -14.66 4.25
C ILE A 57 -12.11 -14.64 5.09
N ALA A 58 -12.21 -15.49 6.12
CA ALA A 58 -13.38 -15.55 6.99
C ALA A 58 -13.71 -14.23 7.70
N ARG A 59 -12.74 -13.31 7.85
CA ARG A 59 -12.97 -11.98 8.42
C ARG A 59 -13.86 -11.10 7.55
N TRP A 60 -13.90 -11.36 6.25
CA TRP A 60 -14.77 -10.69 5.28
C TRP A 60 -15.96 -11.58 4.86
N HIS A 61 -16.30 -12.60 5.66
CA HIS A 61 -17.41 -13.49 5.34
C HIS A 61 -18.74 -12.71 5.22
N GLY A 62 -19.51 -13.01 4.18
CA GLY A 62 -20.78 -12.35 3.89
C GLY A 62 -20.68 -11.03 3.12
N THR A 63 -19.47 -10.53 2.84
CA THR A 63 -19.28 -9.30 2.06
C THR A 63 -18.84 -9.57 0.61
N GLU A 64 -18.92 -8.55 -0.24
CA GLU A 64 -18.38 -8.61 -1.61
C GLU A 64 -16.86 -8.84 -1.62
N GLN A 65 -16.16 -8.22 -0.67
CA GLN A 65 -14.72 -8.40 -0.49
C GLN A 65 -14.38 -9.85 -0.14
N GLY A 66 -15.17 -10.51 0.72
CA GLY A 66 -14.96 -11.92 1.03
C GLY A 66 -15.14 -12.84 -0.17
N ARG A 67 -16.13 -12.56 -1.03
CA ARG A 67 -16.32 -13.28 -2.31
C ARG A 67 -15.12 -13.08 -3.24
N LEU A 68 -14.63 -11.85 -3.36
CA LEU A 68 -13.45 -11.52 -4.14
C LEU A 68 -12.20 -12.23 -3.62
N LEU A 69 -11.93 -12.16 -2.31
CA LEU A 69 -10.76 -12.80 -1.70
C LEU A 69 -10.79 -14.32 -1.89
N ARG A 70 -11.96 -14.94 -1.78
CA ARG A 70 -12.13 -16.38 -2.08
C ARG A 70 -11.80 -16.69 -3.55
N ALA A 71 -12.38 -15.93 -4.48
CA ALA A 71 -12.10 -16.11 -5.90
C ALA A 71 -10.61 -15.87 -6.25
N LEU A 72 -9.92 -14.99 -5.53
CA LEU A 72 -8.48 -14.79 -5.68
C LEU A 72 -7.66 -15.97 -5.13
N ALA A 73 -8.03 -16.50 -3.96
CA ALA A 73 -7.35 -17.62 -3.32
C ALA A 73 -7.52 -18.96 -4.07
N GLU A 74 -8.61 -19.11 -4.83
CA GLU A 74 -8.88 -20.30 -5.66
C GLU A 74 -8.07 -20.31 -6.96
N LYS A 75 -7.47 -19.18 -7.37
CA LYS A 75 -6.65 -19.13 -8.59
C LYS A 75 -5.33 -19.86 -8.37
N GLU A 76 -5.11 -20.90 -9.16
CA GLU A 76 -3.89 -21.72 -9.14
C GLU A 76 -2.62 -20.94 -9.57
N TRP A 77 -1.50 -21.21 -8.89
CA TRP A 77 -0.20 -20.58 -9.17
C TRP A 77 0.56 -21.36 -10.24
N LEU A 78 0.80 -20.74 -11.39
CA LEU A 78 1.72 -21.25 -12.43
C LEU A 78 3.12 -20.59 -12.35
N ILE A 79 3.44 -19.86 -11.28
CA ILE A 79 4.66 -19.02 -11.20
C ILE A 79 5.50 -19.37 -9.95
N VAL A 80 6.83 -19.29 -10.09
CA VAL A 80 7.85 -19.59 -9.08
C VAL A 80 7.82 -18.60 -7.91
N ALA A 81 7.91 -19.08 -6.66
CA ALA A 81 7.69 -18.32 -5.42
C ALA A 81 8.53 -17.04 -5.25
N ASP A 82 9.80 -17.05 -5.68
CA ASP A 82 10.73 -15.93 -5.40
C ASP A 82 10.40 -14.65 -6.18
N SER A 83 9.80 -14.76 -7.37
CA SER A 83 9.40 -13.58 -8.15
C SER A 83 8.14 -12.90 -7.58
N LEU A 84 7.37 -13.63 -6.78
CA LEU A 84 6.08 -13.18 -6.23
C LEU A 84 6.27 -12.27 -5.03
N GLU A 85 7.22 -12.62 -4.17
CA GLU A 85 7.58 -11.78 -3.04
C GLU A 85 8.07 -10.41 -3.52
N GLN A 86 8.98 -10.39 -4.50
CA GLN A 86 9.47 -9.14 -5.10
C GLN A 86 8.33 -8.35 -5.74
N GLN A 87 7.50 -9.00 -6.56
CA GLN A 87 6.36 -8.34 -7.21
C GLN A 87 5.36 -7.76 -6.21
N PHE A 88 5.14 -8.43 -5.07
CA PHE A 88 4.32 -7.92 -3.99
C PHE A 88 4.89 -6.62 -3.44
N PHE A 89 6.17 -6.60 -3.05
CA PHE A 89 6.80 -5.39 -2.51
C PHE A 89 6.92 -4.25 -3.53
N ASP A 90 7.20 -4.56 -4.79
CA ASP A 90 7.20 -3.57 -5.87
C ASP A 90 5.82 -2.93 -6.03
N THR A 91 4.77 -3.75 -5.95
CA THR A 91 3.39 -3.26 -5.99
C THR A 91 3.10 -2.34 -4.83
N ILE A 92 3.42 -2.74 -3.59
CA ILE A 92 3.24 -1.92 -2.38
C ILE A 92 4.00 -0.59 -2.49
N THR A 93 5.25 -0.64 -2.95
CA THR A 93 6.11 0.54 -3.16
C THR A 93 5.51 1.48 -4.19
N SER A 94 5.01 0.94 -5.31
CA SER A 94 4.37 1.74 -6.37
C SER A 94 3.06 2.39 -5.91
N LEU A 95 2.24 1.69 -5.11
CA LEU A 95 1.02 2.25 -4.53
C LEU A 95 1.35 3.36 -3.53
N SER A 96 2.37 3.15 -2.69
CA SER A 96 2.85 4.16 -1.73
C SER A 96 3.33 5.42 -2.44
N ALA A 97 4.10 5.27 -3.52
CA ALA A 97 4.59 6.40 -4.29
C ALA A 97 3.45 7.19 -4.94
N ARG A 98 2.46 6.50 -5.52
CA ARG A 98 1.29 7.13 -6.14
C ARG A 98 0.42 7.86 -5.12
N GLN A 99 0.17 7.25 -3.96
CA GLN A 99 -0.64 7.88 -2.91
C GLN A 99 0.04 9.13 -2.35
N ARG A 100 1.37 9.06 -2.21
CA ARG A 100 2.19 10.19 -1.81
C ARG A 100 2.08 11.36 -2.78
N GLU A 101 2.26 11.09 -4.08
CA GLU A 101 2.17 12.11 -5.14
C GLU A 101 0.79 12.78 -5.13
N ARG A 102 -0.29 11.97 -5.05
CA ARG A 102 -1.67 12.49 -4.96
C ARG A 102 -1.88 13.37 -3.74
N SER A 103 -1.41 12.94 -2.57
CA SER A 103 -1.51 13.71 -1.33
C SER A 103 -0.76 15.04 -1.44
N LEU A 104 0.44 15.02 -2.05
CA LEU A 104 1.23 16.22 -2.29
C LEU A 104 0.51 17.18 -3.24
N GLU A 105 0.01 16.69 -4.38
CA GLU A 105 -0.76 17.49 -5.32
C GLU A 105 -2.00 18.12 -4.69
N GLN A 106 -2.75 17.36 -3.87
CA GLN A 106 -3.93 17.85 -3.16
C GLN A 106 -3.58 18.96 -2.18
N LEU A 107 -2.53 18.79 -1.37
CA LEU A 107 -2.06 19.81 -0.42
C LEU A 107 -1.56 21.07 -1.14
N LEU A 108 -0.82 20.92 -2.24
CA LEU A 108 -0.34 22.05 -3.04
C LEU A 108 -1.49 22.81 -3.73
N ARG A 109 -2.52 22.09 -4.20
CA ARG A 109 -3.73 22.73 -4.75
C ARG A 109 -4.49 23.47 -3.66
N LYS A 110 -4.66 22.84 -2.50
CA LYS A 110 -5.35 23.46 -1.35
C LYS A 110 -4.61 24.69 -0.84
N SER A 111 -3.28 24.67 -0.75
CA SER A 111 -2.48 25.81 -0.30
C SER A 111 -2.57 27.04 -1.23
N ARG A 112 -2.87 26.82 -2.51
CA ARG A 112 -3.09 27.90 -3.49
C ARG A 112 -4.49 28.50 -3.39
N GLN A 113 -5.46 27.73 -2.90
CA GLN A 113 -6.87 28.12 -2.82
C GLN A 113 -7.29 28.61 -1.43
N SER A 114 -6.61 28.14 -0.38
CA SER A 114 -6.98 28.35 1.02
C SER A 114 -5.77 28.15 1.94
N GLU A 115 -5.85 28.65 3.18
CA GLU A 115 -4.83 28.37 4.18
C GLU A 115 -4.83 26.89 4.58
N LEU A 116 -3.63 26.30 4.63
CA LEU A 116 -3.44 24.97 5.19
C LEU A 116 -3.51 25.01 6.72
N THR A 117 -4.15 24.00 7.29
CA THR A 117 -4.12 23.74 8.73
C THR A 117 -2.71 23.42 9.22
N SER A 118 -2.47 23.47 10.54
CA SER A 118 -1.18 23.12 11.13
C SER A 118 -0.77 21.68 10.81
N GLU A 119 -1.73 20.76 10.84
CA GLU A 119 -1.57 19.36 10.49
C GLU A 119 -1.17 19.18 9.02
N GLU A 120 -1.87 19.87 8.11
CA GLU A 120 -1.58 19.81 6.67
C GLU A 120 -0.23 20.42 6.29
N LYS A 121 0.19 21.48 6.98
CA LYS A 121 1.54 22.05 6.83
C LYS A 121 2.60 21.06 7.28
N SER A 122 2.38 20.38 8.42
CA SER A 122 3.28 19.33 8.89
C SER A 122 3.37 18.17 7.91
N GLN A 123 2.23 17.71 7.40
CA GLN A 123 2.16 16.66 6.38
C GLN A 123 2.88 17.07 5.10
N LEU A 124 2.67 18.30 4.60
CA LEU A 124 3.35 18.81 3.41
C LEU A 124 4.87 18.83 3.58
N LEU A 125 5.37 19.27 4.74
CA LEU A 125 6.81 19.26 5.05
C LEU A 125 7.37 17.83 5.13
N ALA A 126 6.65 16.90 5.74
CA ALA A 126 7.04 15.49 5.79
C ALA A 126 7.11 14.86 4.39
N LEU A 127 6.17 15.21 3.50
CA LEU A 127 6.15 14.75 2.12
C LEU A 127 7.30 15.34 1.30
N LEU A 128 7.58 16.64 1.45
CA LEU A 128 8.67 17.32 0.73
C LEU A 128 10.04 16.83 1.19
N SER A 129 10.28 16.70 2.49
CA SER A 129 11.56 16.24 3.04
C SER A 129 11.93 14.82 2.60
N ARG A 130 10.94 13.94 2.44
CA ARG A 130 11.13 12.58 1.92
C ARG A 130 11.31 12.54 0.39
N ASN A 131 10.86 13.57 -0.32
CA ASN A 131 11.03 13.74 -1.76
C ASN A 131 12.28 14.55 -2.14
N VAL A 132 13.10 14.96 -1.17
CA VAL A 132 14.47 15.38 -1.46
C VAL A 132 15.27 14.09 -1.59
N PRO A 133 15.49 13.53 -2.80
CA PRO A 133 16.64 12.64 -2.96
C PRO A 133 17.84 13.43 -2.45
N ALA A 134 18.74 12.78 -1.73
CA ALA A 134 19.98 13.36 -1.21
C ALA A 134 20.92 13.80 -2.36
N GLN A 135 20.48 14.75 -3.18
CA GLN A 135 21.21 15.45 -4.21
C GLN A 135 20.77 16.91 -4.16
N THR A 136 21.44 17.67 -3.30
CA THR A 136 22.27 18.84 -3.66
C THR A 136 22.71 19.50 -2.34
N PRO A 137 23.99 19.91 -2.20
CA PRO A 137 24.56 20.93 -3.07
C PRO A 137 26.02 20.67 -3.47
N THR A 138 26.32 20.68 -4.76
CA THR A 138 27.66 21.13 -5.19
C THR A 138 27.53 22.59 -5.57
N SER A 139 27.55 23.43 -4.53
CA SER A 139 28.08 24.77 -4.66
C SER A 139 29.59 24.66 -4.76
N SER A 140 30.16 24.95 -5.91
CA SER A 140 31.45 25.64 -5.96
C SER A 140 31.45 26.54 -7.17
N GLY A 141 31.10 27.80 -6.94
CA GLY A 141 31.53 28.88 -7.81
C GLY A 141 33.03 29.08 -7.65
N ALA A 142 33.72 29.21 -8.78
CA ALA A 142 34.88 30.06 -9.03
C ALA A 142 35.09 30.12 -10.54
#